data_AF-A0AAW9ECX8-F1
#
_entry.id   AF-A0AAW9ECX8-F1
#
_cell.length_a   1.000
_cell.length_b   1.000
_cell.length_c   1.000
_cell.angle_alpha   90.00
_cell.angle_beta   90.00
_cell.angle_gamma   90.00
#
_symmetry.space_group_name_H-M   'P 1'
#
loop_
_entity.id
_entity.type
_entity.pdbx_description
1 polymer ?
#
loop_
_entity_poly.entity_id
_entity_poly.type
_entity_poly.pdbx_seq_one_letter_code
_entity_poly.pdbx_strand_id
1 'polypeptide(L)'
;MKGVEIGHGEAHPGRWLAINPGNAVGTLEGDNTQEPAFGLPAVWIDDSLREQAQVQGYTVVAASTVIATHFNHVLNQYASELFGRQEAQMLFDRVSKELPKMTENMIPDMLSLTVLHKVLQNLLAEQVPI
;
A
#
# COMPACT_ATOMS: atom_id res chain seq x y z
N MET A 1 -10.96 7.95 -0.05
CA MET A 1 -11.89 6.94 -0.58
C MET A 1 -13.28 7.51 -0.79
N LYS A 2 -13.82 7.49 -2.02
CA LYS A 2 -15.16 8.03 -2.36
C LYS A 2 -15.42 9.45 -1.78
N GLY A 3 -14.40 10.31 -1.83
CA GLY A 3 -14.44 11.67 -1.29
C GLY A 3 -14.06 11.83 0.20
N VAL A 4 -13.90 10.74 0.94
CA VAL A 4 -13.48 10.76 2.36
C VAL A 4 -11.96 10.61 2.48
N GLU A 5 -11.32 11.33 3.38
CA GLU A 5 -9.89 11.16 3.67
C GLU A 5 -9.63 9.82 4.37
N ILE A 6 -8.62 9.07 3.90
CA ILE A 6 -8.29 7.71 4.40
C ILE A 6 -6.81 7.58 4.82
N GLY A 7 -6.07 8.67 4.78
CA GLY A 7 -4.65 8.74 5.12
C GLY A 7 -4.14 10.16 4.90
N HIS A 8 -3.29 10.62 5.82
CA HIS A 8 -2.61 11.91 5.73
C HIS A 8 -1.15 11.74 6.14
N GLY A 9 -0.28 12.65 5.71
CA GLY A 9 1.11 12.68 6.16
C GLY A 9 1.83 13.90 5.59
N GLU A 10 3.06 14.09 6.06
CA GLU A 10 3.92 15.18 5.62
C GLU A 10 5.12 14.61 4.86
N ALA A 11 5.57 15.33 3.83
CA ALA A 11 6.74 14.98 3.04
C ALA A 11 7.51 16.26 2.69
N HIS A 12 8.81 16.27 2.95
CA HIS A 12 9.66 17.43 2.71
C HIS A 12 10.59 17.17 1.52
N PRO A 13 10.32 17.77 0.34
CA PRO A 13 11.21 17.65 -0.81
C PRO A 13 12.63 18.08 -0.48
N GLY A 14 13.63 17.35 -0.99
CA GLY A 14 15.05 17.64 -0.75
C GLY A 14 15.60 17.13 0.59
N ARG A 15 14.75 16.56 1.46
CA ARG A 15 15.15 15.88 2.70
C ARG A 15 14.92 14.38 2.62
N TRP A 16 15.48 13.66 3.58
CA TRP A 16 15.36 12.22 3.73
C TRP A 16 14.63 11.88 5.02
N LEU A 17 13.81 10.84 5.00
CA LEU A 17 13.20 10.29 6.20
C LEU A 17 14.07 9.12 6.70
N ALA A 18 14.69 9.30 7.86
CA ALA A 18 15.44 8.26 8.54
C ALA A 18 14.52 7.54 9.53
N ILE A 19 14.15 6.30 9.21
CA ILE A 19 13.18 5.49 9.96
C ILE A 19 13.94 4.56 10.90
N ASN A 20 13.57 4.50 12.17
CA ASN A 20 14.12 3.56 13.14
C ASN A 20 13.29 2.27 13.17
N PRO A 21 13.82 1.13 12.69
CA PRO A 21 13.10 -0.14 12.70
C PRO A 21 13.14 -0.86 14.07
N GLY A 22 13.67 -0.21 15.11
CA GLY A 22 13.72 -0.69 16.50
C GLY A 22 15.12 -1.07 17.00
N ASN A 23 16.11 -1.09 16.11
CA ASN A 23 17.51 -1.44 16.44
C ASN A 23 18.51 -0.34 16.07
N ALA A 24 18.05 0.82 15.60
CA ALA A 24 18.95 1.93 15.31
C ALA A 24 19.55 2.50 16.61
N VAL A 25 20.81 2.94 16.53
CA VAL A 25 21.58 3.44 17.67
C VAL A 25 21.85 4.94 17.54
N GLY A 26 21.82 5.64 18.67
CA GLY A 26 22.02 7.10 18.70
C GLY A 26 20.83 7.88 18.15
N THR A 27 21.01 9.20 18.08
CA THR A 27 19.98 10.16 17.64
C THR A 27 20.50 10.98 16.47
N LEU A 28 19.59 11.36 15.58
CA LEU A 28 19.87 12.24 14.45
C LEU A 28 19.34 13.64 14.74
N GLU A 29 20.03 14.65 14.24
CA GLU A 29 19.53 16.03 14.22
C GLU A 29 18.53 16.18 13.07
N GLY A 30 17.36 16.75 13.36
CA GLY A 30 16.29 16.91 12.38
C GLY A 30 14.91 16.99 13.02
N ASP A 31 13.89 16.95 12.16
CA ASP A 31 12.50 17.04 12.62
C ASP A 31 11.96 15.64 12.93
N ASN A 32 11.73 15.37 14.20
CA ASN A 32 11.16 14.10 14.66
C ASN A 32 9.72 13.95 14.16
N THR A 33 9.39 12.77 13.66
CA THR A 33 8.08 12.43 13.11
C THR A 33 7.79 10.93 13.26
N GLN A 34 6.69 10.47 12.68
CA GLN A 34 6.39 9.06 12.50
C GLN A 34 6.23 8.76 11.02
N GLU A 35 6.73 7.60 10.61
CA GLU A 35 6.52 7.10 9.26
C GLU A 35 5.03 6.76 9.06
N PRO A 36 4.38 7.28 8.00
CA PRO A 36 2.93 7.25 7.88
C PRO A 36 2.31 5.88 7.53
N ALA A 37 3.06 4.92 6.99
CA ALA A 37 2.52 3.60 6.64
C ALA A 37 2.46 2.63 7.83
N PHE A 38 3.46 2.63 8.71
CA PHE A 38 3.63 1.65 9.78
C PHE A 38 3.73 2.28 11.18
N GLY A 39 3.78 3.62 11.27
CA GLY A 39 3.85 4.34 12.55
C GLY A 39 5.21 4.23 13.24
N LEU A 40 6.28 3.93 12.49
CA LEU A 40 7.62 3.79 13.05
C LEU A 40 8.22 5.16 13.41
N PRO A 41 8.98 5.29 14.52
CA PRO A 41 9.69 6.51 14.84
C PRO A 41 10.66 6.88 13.71
N ALA A 42 10.64 8.14 13.28
CA ALA A 42 11.48 8.61 12.19
C ALA A 42 11.92 10.06 12.39
N VAL A 43 12.93 10.48 11.64
CA VAL A 43 13.48 11.85 11.67
C VAL A 43 13.70 12.33 10.25
N TRP A 44 13.23 13.53 9.92
CA TRP A 44 13.60 14.21 8.68
C TRP A 44 14.99 14.81 8.81
N ILE A 45 15.91 14.34 7.96
CA ILE A 45 17.31 14.72 7.96
C ILE A 45 17.71 15.35 6.63
N ASP A 46 18.74 16.19 6.67
CA ASP A 46 19.38 16.69 5.46
C ASP A 46 20.27 15.62 4.81
N ASP A 47 20.56 15.79 3.52
CA ASP A 47 21.34 14.82 2.72
C ASP A 47 22.72 14.53 3.33
N SER A 48 23.33 15.51 4.01
CA SER A 48 24.62 15.37 4.70
C SER A 48 24.63 14.32 5.81
N LEU A 49 23.48 14.03 6.43
CA LEU A 49 23.34 13.05 7.51
C LEU A 49 22.94 11.66 7.01
N ARG A 50 22.69 11.49 5.71
CA ARG A 50 22.17 10.24 5.14
C ARG A 50 23.06 9.04 5.42
N GLU A 51 24.36 9.14 5.11
CA GLU A 51 25.30 8.04 5.32
C GLU A 51 25.45 7.69 6.81
N GLN A 52 25.52 8.72 7.67
CA GLN A 52 25.60 8.54 9.12
C GLN A 52 24.36 7.80 9.66
N ALA A 53 23.16 8.21 9.24
CA ALA A 53 21.92 7.56 9.63
C ALA A 53 21.88 6.07 9.25
N GLN A 54 22.36 5.73 8.04
CA GLN A 54 22.46 4.33 7.61
C GLN A 54 23.45 3.53 8.47
N VAL A 55 24.62 4.08 8.78
CA VAL A 55 25.61 3.45 9.68
C VAL A 55 25.04 3.22 11.08
N GLN A 56 24.19 4.14 11.54
CA GLN A 56 23.47 4.02 12.82
C GLN A 56 22.31 3.03 12.77
N GLY A 57 22.00 2.41 11.63
CA GLY A 57 20.95 1.40 11.49
C GLY A 57 19.57 1.95 11.13
N TYR A 58 19.47 3.23 10.74
CA TYR A 58 18.21 3.79 10.22
C TYR A 58 17.98 3.37 8.77
N THR A 59 16.72 3.10 8.43
CA THR A 59 16.29 2.96 7.03
C THR A 59 16.03 4.35 6.47
N VAL A 60 16.88 4.81 5.55
CA VAL A 60 16.80 6.17 4.99
C VAL A 60 16.12 6.15 3.63
N VAL A 61 15.02 6.89 3.47
CA VAL A 61 14.21 6.93 2.24
C VAL A 61 13.94 8.37 1.80
N ALA A 62 13.77 8.56 0.49
CA ALA A 62 13.45 9.87 -0.08
C ALA A 62 11.98 10.23 0.18
N ALA A 63 11.66 11.52 0.19
CA ALA A 63 10.29 12.00 0.41
C ALA A 63 9.25 11.40 -0.57
N SER A 64 9.62 11.19 -1.83
CA SER A 64 8.74 10.53 -2.82
C SER A 64 8.46 9.08 -2.47
N THR A 65 9.45 8.36 -1.92
CA THR A 65 9.29 6.99 -1.44
C THR A 65 8.37 6.92 -0.23
N VAL A 66 8.43 7.90 0.69
CA VAL A 66 7.49 7.98 1.83
C VAL A 66 6.05 8.06 1.33
N ILE A 67 5.78 8.95 0.37
CA ILE A 67 4.45 9.11 -0.23
C ILE A 67 4.02 7.80 -0.91
N ALA A 68 4.89 7.19 -1.72
CA ALA A 68 4.58 5.97 -2.45
C ALA A 68 4.28 4.79 -1.52
N THR A 69 5.09 4.60 -0.47
CA THR A 69 4.90 3.53 0.52
C THR A 69 3.61 3.70 1.29
N HIS A 70 3.32 4.92 1.76
CA HIS A 70 2.07 5.21 2.45
C HIS A 70 0.85 4.99 1.54
N PHE A 71 0.90 5.49 0.30
CA PHE A 71 -0.17 5.29 -0.66
C PHE A 71 -0.42 3.81 -0.94
N ASN A 72 0.64 3.03 -1.17
CA ASN A 72 0.52 1.59 -1.38
C ASN A 72 -0.05 0.88 -0.14
N HIS A 73 0.41 1.26 1.06
CA HIS A 73 -0.12 0.72 2.31
C HIS A 73 -1.63 0.95 2.43
N VAL A 74 -2.09 2.19 2.22
CA VAL A 74 -3.51 2.56 2.25
C VAL A 74 -4.29 1.79 1.17
N LEU A 75 -3.76 1.67 -0.06
CA LEU A 75 -4.43 0.89 -1.10
C LEU A 75 -4.64 -0.57 -0.71
N ASN A 76 -3.64 -1.21 -0.11
CA ASN A 76 -3.75 -2.60 0.34
C ASN A 76 -4.73 -2.73 1.51
N GLN A 77 -4.70 -1.78 2.45
CA GLN A 77 -5.64 -1.75 3.58
C GLN A 77 -7.10 -1.69 3.11
N TYR A 78 -7.37 -0.93 2.04
CA TYR A 78 -8.72 -0.74 1.50
C TYR A 78 -9.00 -1.56 0.22
N ALA A 79 -8.17 -2.55 -0.11
CA ALA A 79 -8.24 -3.28 -1.36
C ALA A 79 -9.60 -3.95 -1.60
N SER A 80 -10.18 -4.56 -0.57
CA SER A 80 -11.51 -5.21 -0.64
C SER A 80 -12.65 -4.22 -0.90
N GLU A 81 -12.50 -2.98 -0.45
CA GLU A 81 -13.51 -1.93 -0.59
C GLU A 81 -13.36 -1.14 -1.89
N LEU A 82 -12.13 -1.08 -2.42
CA LEU A 82 -11.82 -0.59 -3.76
C LEU A 82 -12.25 -1.60 -4.84
N PHE A 83 -12.30 -2.89 -4.52
CA PHE A 83 -12.76 -3.94 -5.41
C PHE A 83 -14.30 -4.03 -5.41
N GLY A 84 -14.93 -3.21 -6.25
CA GLY A 84 -16.37 -3.19 -6.45
C GLY A 84 -16.86 -4.19 -7.50
N ARG A 85 -18.17 -4.12 -7.78
CA ARG A 85 -18.80 -4.98 -8.81
C ARG A 85 -18.25 -4.69 -10.21
N GLN A 86 -17.87 -3.45 -10.50
CA GLN A 86 -17.29 -3.07 -11.78
C GLN A 86 -15.90 -3.69 -11.95
N GLU A 87 -15.05 -3.62 -10.93
CA GLU A 87 -13.72 -4.23 -10.94
C GLU A 87 -13.82 -5.75 -11.08
N ALA A 88 -14.79 -6.38 -10.42
CA ALA A 88 -15.07 -7.81 -10.57
C ALA A 88 -15.47 -8.18 -12.00
N GLN A 89 -16.32 -7.38 -12.66
CA GLN A 89 -16.69 -7.59 -14.06
C GLN A 89 -15.47 -7.43 -14.97
N MET A 90 -14.70 -6.36 -14.81
CA MET A 90 -13.49 -6.10 -15.62
C MET A 90 -12.46 -7.23 -15.47
N LEU A 91 -12.27 -7.74 -14.25
CA LEU A 91 -11.39 -8.88 -13.99
C LEU A 91 -11.91 -10.14 -14.68
N PHE A 92 -13.21 -10.44 -14.54
CA PHE A 92 -13.82 -11.60 -15.20
C PHE A 92 -13.74 -11.53 -16.72
N ASP A 93 -13.97 -10.36 -17.30
CA ASP A 93 -13.87 -10.13 -18.75
C ASP A 93 -12.43 -10.34 -19.26
N ARG A 94 -11.44 -9.90 -18.48
CA ARG A 94 -10.02 -10.14 -18.79
C ARG A 94 -9.69 -11.62 -18.75
N VAL A 95 -10.04 -12.32 -17.66
CA VAL A 95 -9.79 -13.75 -17.52
C VAL A 95 -10.53 -14.54 -18.59
N SER A 96 -11.74 -14.13 -18.98
CA SER A 96 -12.51 -14.80 -20.04
C SER A 96 -11.86 -14.68 -21.41
N LYS A 97 -11.10 -13.61 -21.68
CA LYS A 97 -10.30 -13.50 -22.91
C LYS A 97 -9.09 -14.43 -22.89
N GLU A 98 -8.48 -14.61 -21.73
CA GLU A 98 -7.29 -15.46 -21.56
C GLU A 98 -7.65 -16.95 -21.49
N LEU A 99 -8.76 -17.30 -20.84
CA LEU A 99 -9.19 -18.67 -20.52
C LEU A 99 -10.69 -18.90 -20.82
N PRO A 100 -11.14 -18.73 -22.08
CA PRO A 100 -12.57 -18.75 -22.43
C PRO A 100 -13.26 -20.07 -22.07
N LYS A 101 -12.60 -21.21 -22.26
CA LYS A 101 -13.16 -22.53 -21.93
C LYS A 101 -13.43 -22.73 -20.45
N MET A 102 -12.69 -22.03 -19.58
CA MET A 102 -12.92 -22.11 -18.13
C MET A 102 -14.07 -21.22 -17.70
N THR A 103 -14.33 -20.10 -18.39
CA THR A 103 -15.32 -19.10 -17.96
C THR A 103 -16.67 -19.19 -18.66
N GLU A 104 -16.74 -19.79 -19.85
CA GLU A 104 -17.94 -19.84 -20.74
C GLU A 104 -19.22 -20.29 -20.02
N ASN A 105 -19.13 -21.25 -19.09
CA ASN A 105 -20.27 -21.78 -18.34
C ASN A 105 -20.23 -21.41 -16.84
N MET A 106 -19.34 -20.49 -16.43
CA MET A 106 -19.23 -20.11 -15.02
C MET A 106 -20.26 -19.07 -14.63
N ILE A 107 -20.30 -17.95 -15.36
CA ILE A 107 -21.18 -16.82 -15.05
C ILE A 107 -22.05 -16.53 -16.28
N PRO A 108 -23.39 -16.48 -16.14
CA PRO A 108 -24.16 -16.59 -14.89
C PRO A 108 -24.55 -18.02 -14.48
N ASP A 109 -24.19 -19.04 -15.28
CA ASP A 109 -24.84 -20.36 -15.22
C ASP A 109 -24.53 -21.17 -13.95
N MET A 110 -23.26 -21.30 -13.56
CA MET A 110 -22.86 -22.00 -12.33
C MET A 110 -22.95 -21.10 -11.10
N LEU A 111 -22.58 -19.82 -11.24
CA LEU A 111 -22.66 -18.81 -10.19
C LEU A 111 -22.85 -17.42 -10.76
N SER A 112 -23.42 -16.52 -9.96
CA SER A 112 -23.60 -15.12 -10.36
C SER A 112 -22.33 -14.30 -10.15
N LEU A 113 -22.17 -13.20 -10.92
CA LEU A 113 -21.11 -12.21 -10.69
C LEU A 113 -21.10 -11.69 -9.24
N THR A 114 -22.28 -11.55 -8.61
CA THR A 114 -22.39 -11.15 -7.21
C THR A 114 -21.67 -12.13 -6.28
N VAL A 115 -21.79 -13.44 -6.53
CA VAL A 115 -21.12 -14.47 -5.73
C VAL A 115 -19.61 -14.43 -5.98
N LEU A 116 -19.18 -14.35 -7.24
CA LEU A 116 -17.75 -14.21 -7.57
C LEU A 116 -17.14 -12.97 -6.89
N HIS A 117 -17.78 -11.82 -7.05
CA HIS A 117 -17.37 -10.56 -6.44
C HIS A 117 -17.22 -10.71 -4.92
N LYS A 118 -18.18 -11.34 -4.26
CA LYS A 118 -18.14 -11.52 -2.80
C LYS A 118 -17.00 -12.44 -2.35
N VAL A 119 -16.75 -13.53 -3.07
CA VAL A 119 -15.64 -14.45 -2.77
C VAL A 119 -14.29 -13.75 -2.91
N LEU A 120 -14.06 -13.08 -4.04
CA LEU A 120 -12.80 -12.34 -4.28
C LEU A 120 -12.61 -11.19 -3.29
N GLN A 121 -13.69 -10.47 -2.97
CA GLN A 121 -13.65 -9.42 -1.95
C GLN A 121 -13.25 -9.96 -0.57
N ASN A 122 -13.73 -11.15 -0.18
CA ASN A 122 -13.36 -11.75 1.10
C ASN A 122 -11.87 -12.15 1.12
N LEU A 123 -11.34 -12.69 0.02
CA LEU A 123 -9.90 -12.99 -0.10
C LEU A 123 -9.06 -11.71 0.07
N LEU A 124 -9.42 -10.63 -0.62
CA LEU A 124 -8.74 -9.34 -0.49
C LEU A 124 -8.84 -8.76 0.92
N ALA A 125 -9.95 -8.96 1.63
CA ALA A 125 -10.11 -8.50 3.02
C ALA A 125 -9.15 -9.20 3.99
N GLU A 126 -8.73 -10.42 3.67
CA GLU A 126 -7.72 -11.19 4.39
C GLU A 126 -6.31 -11.01 3.80
N GLN A 127 -6.11 -10.02 2.91
CA GLN A 127 -4.86 -9.75 2.21
C GLN A 127 -4.35 -10.93 1.36
N VAL A 128 -5.27 -11.79 0.89
CA VAL A 128 -4.97 -12.89 -0.02
C VAL A 128 -5.01 -12.39 -1.47
N PRO A 129 -3.93 -12.56 -2.26
CA PRO A 129 -3.91 -12.17 -3.67
C PRO A 129 -4.93 -12.93 -4.52
N ILE A 130 -5.44 -12.29 -5.58
CA ILE A 130 -6.41 -12.83 -6.54
C ILE A 130 -5.94 -12.67 -7.99
#